data_AF-A0A970AFL2-F1
#
_entry.id   AF-A0A970AFL2-F1
#
_cell.length_a   1.000
_cell.length_b   1.000
_cell.length_c   1.000
_cell.angle_alpha   90.00
_cell.angle_beta   90.00
_cell.angle_gamma   90.00
#
_symmetry.space_group_name_H-M   'P 1'
#
loop_
_entity.id
_entity.type
_entity.pdbx_description
1 polymer ?
#
loop_
_entity_poly.entity_id
_entity_poly.type
_entity_poly.pdbx_seq_one_letter_code
_entity_poly.pdbx_strand_id
1 'polypeptide(L)'
;MAFTSSATNKNNIFHIGPKGPGANLLVVVKETLAFNLWQQALLRIPGIPVREFSALTAPKTTGELFPTLCINVKRMLNSARREDENLLWRRINGNPAKIISCSIQNVSLVDKFIPLNHNEQAIAVAIYHYTVEMKYVDSSGQLYLTSIDSGTRYQRVIFPSYTGQLQINLESNCIFTKFYPLSMASYPLSMTSKLEFATDFSPPQPTRVWLRSSAIK
;
A
#
# COMPACT_ATOMS: atom_id res chain seq x y z
N MET A 1 41.46 42.00 25.39
CA MET A 1 41.44 40.56 25.03
C MET A 1 41.43 40.47 23.52
N ALA A 2 42.38 39.70 22.98
CA ALA A 2 42.60 39.54 21.55
C ALA A 2 41.69 38.46 20.97
N PHE A 3 41.14 38.72 19.79
CA PHE A 3 40.97 37.70 18.76
C PHE A 3 41.50 38.29 17.46
N THR A 4 42.62 37.73 17.01
CA THR A 4 43.29 38.02 15.76
C THR A 4 42.47 37.44 14.60
N SER A 5 42.02 38.29 13.69
CA SER A 5 41.53 37.85 12.38
C SER A 5 42.73 37.58 11.46
N SER A 6 43.17 36.32 11.46
CA SER A 6 44.15 35.82 10.49
C SER A 6 43.62 34.56 9.84
N ALA A 7 43.09 34.69 8.63
CA ALA A 7 43.06 33.60 7.66
C ALA A 7 43.00 34.19 6.24
N THR A 8 44.18 34.45 5.70
CA THR A 8 44.44 34.46 4.26
C THR A 8 44.08 33.10 3.66
N ASN A 9 42.90 32.99 3.05
CA ASN A 9 42.62 31.94 2.08
C ASN A 9 42.53 32.56 0.68
N LYS A 10 43.68 33.04 0.18
CA LYS A 10 43.84 33.40 -1.22
C LYS A 10 44.11 32.11 -2.01
N ASN A 11 43.04 31.37 -2.35
CA ASN A 11 42.91 30.52 -3.56
C ASN A 11 41.84 29.42 -3.46
N ASN A 12 41.06 29.30 -2.39
CA ASN A 12 39.88 28.44 -2.44
C ASN A 12 38.73 29.16 -3.16
N ILE A 13 38.64 28.98 -4.47
CA ILE A 13 37.40 29.20 -5.21
C ILE A 13 36.45 28.08 -4.77
N PHE A 14 35.69 28.31 -3.70
CA PHE A 14 34.53 27.49 -3.42
C PHE A 14 33.48 27.82 -4.49
N HIS A 15 33.25 26.90 -5.42
CA HIS A 15 32.09 26.96 -6.31
C HIS A 15 30.81 26.69 -5.50
N ILE A 16 30.40 27.66 -4.68
CA ILE A 16 29.08 27.68 -4.02
C ILE A 16 28.15 28.42 -4.99
N GLY A 17 27.73 27.70 -6.01
CA GLY A 17 26.72 28.14 -6.97
C GLY A 17 26.00 26.92 -7.52
N PRO A 18 24.68 26.99 -7.79
CA PRO A 18 23.95 25.85 -8.30
C PRO A 18 24.55 25.44 -9.65
N LYS A 19 24.94 24.16 -9.77
CA LYS A 19 25.29 23.55 -11.07
C LYS A 19 24.07 23.69 -12.01
N GLY A 20 24.06 24.73 -12.83
CA GLY A 20 23.08 24.99 -13.89
C GLY A 20 21.63 25.24 -13.43
N PRO A 21 20.74 25.61 -14.38
CA PRO A 21 19.30 25.63 -14.13
C PRO A 21 18.82 24.20 -13.78
N GLY A 22 18.00 24.09 -12.75
CA GLY A 22 17.46 22.83 -12.28
C GLY A 22 16.37 23.04 -11.23
N ALA A 23 15.64 21.98 -10.95
CA ALA A 23 14.60 21.96 -9.93
C ALA A 23 14.66 20.65 -9.14
N ASN A 24 14.17 20.69 -7.90
CA ASN A 24 13.86 19.49 -7.14
C ASN A 24 12.40 19.10 -7.41
N LEU A 25 12.19 17.90 -7.92
CA LEU A 25 10.87 17.29 -7.99
C LEU A 25 10.57 16.59 -6.67
N LEU A 26 9.46 16.99 -6.04
CA LEU A 26 8.82 16.25 -4.96
C LEU A 26 7.67 15.44 -5.53
N VAL A 27 7.62 14.14 -5.21
CA VAL A 27 6.46 13.27 -5.42
C VAL A 27 6.03 12.71 -4.08
N VAL A 28 4.75 12.83 -3.75
CA VAL A 28 4.14 12.14 -2.60
C VAL A 28 3.31 10.99 -3.13
N VAL A 29 3.65 9.79 -2.67
CA VAL A 29 2.93 8.55 -2.99
C VAL A 29 2.17 8.10 -1.76
N LYS A 30 0.86 7.90 -1.90
CA LYS A 30 0.04 7.24 -0.89
C LYS A 30 0.16 5.73 -1.06
N GLU A 31 0.68 5.06 -0.04
CA GLU A 31 0.87 3.63 0.04
C GLU A 31 -0.25 3.04 0.91
N THR A 32 -1.14 2.22 0.35
CA THR A 32 -2.24 1.58 1.08
C THR A 32 -2.10 0.07 1.02
N LEU A 33 -2.00 -0.58 2.17
CA LEU A 33 -1.90 -2.02 2.29
C LEU A 33 -3.09 -2.60 3.03
N ALA A 34 -3.73 -3.59 2.42
CA ALA A 34 -4.76 -4.41 3.03
C ALA A 34 -4.18 -5.80 3.32
N PHE A 35 -4.03 -6.12 4.60
CA PHE A 35 -3.60 -7.41 5.10
C PHE A 35 -4.85 -8.24 5.40
N ASN A 36 -5.02 -9.38 4.73
CA ASN A 36 -6.17 -10.26 4.89
C ASN A 36 -5.71 -11.65 5.32
N LEU A 37 -6.26 -12.17 6.40
CA LEU A 37 -6.02 -13.54 6.84
C LEU A 37 -7.19 -14.42 6.40
N TRP A 38 -6.92 -15.37 5.50
CA TRP A 38 -7.91 -16.28 4.94
C TRP A 38 -7.79 -17.68 5.52
N GLN A 39 -8.91 -18.37 5.66
CA GLN A 39 -8.96 -19.77 6.04
C GLN A 39 -9.94 -20.52 5.15
N GLN A 40 -9.57 -21.72 4.73
CA GLN A 40 -10.54 -22.64 4.13
C GLN A 40 -11.47 -23.15 5.23
N ALA A 41 -12.77 -23.07 4.99
CA ALA A 41 -13.79 -23.51 5.92
C ALA A 41 -14.88 -24.29 5.16
N LEU A 42 -15.51 -25.24 5.84
CA LEU A 42 -16.69 -25.93 5.33
C LEU A 42 -17.94 -25.14 5.74
N LEU A 43 -18.71 -24.69 4.75
CA LEU A 43 -20.02 -24.10 4.98
C LEU A 43 -21.09 -25.16 4.79
N ARG A 44 -21.90 -25.38 5.82
CA ARG A 44 -23.09 -26.21 5.75
C ARG A 44 -24.23 -25.40 5.13
N ILE A 45 -24.81 -25.91 4.06
CA ILE A 45 -25.98 -25.34 3.40
C ILE A 45 -27.11 -26.38 3.35
N PRO A 46 -28.38 -25.94 3.45
CA PRO A 46 -29.50 -26.83 3.19
C PRO A 46 -29.51 -27.23 1.71
N GLY A 47 -29.47 -28.52 1.45
CA GLY A 47 -29.73 -29.07 0.12
C GLY A 47 -31.24 -29.03 -0.12
N ILE A 48 -31.69 -28.10 -0.95
CA ILE A 48 -33.08 -28.07 -1.41
C ILE A 48 -33.17 -29.10 -2.54
N PRO A 49 -33.89 -30.23 -2.37
CA PRO A 49 -34.13 -31.12 -3.47
C PRO A 49 -34.97 -30.37 -4.50
N VAL A 50 -34.46 -30.24 -5.72
CA VAL A 50 -35.25 -29.77 -6.86
C VAL A 50 -36.24 -30.88 -7.19
N ARG A 51 -37.41 -30.87 -6.54
CA ARG A 51 -38.54 -31.69 -6.98
C ARG A 51 -39.12 -31.00 -8.21
N GLU A 52 -39.28 -31.74 -9.31
CA GLU A 52 -40.12 -31.29 -10.42
C GLU A 52 -41.50 -30.94 -9.85
N PHE A 53 -41.89 -29.68 -9.95
CA PHE A 53 -43.16 -29.20 -9.44
C PHE A 53 -44.30 -29.81 -10.27
N SER A 54 -44.93 -30.87 -9.77
CA SER A 54 -46.25 -31.29 -10.24
C SER A 54 -47.30 -30.46 -9.49
N ALA A 55 -48.06 -29.64 -10.22
CA ALA A 55 -48.97 -28.60 -9.70
C ALA A 55 -50.19 -29.09 -8.87
N LEU A 56 -50.24 -30.35 -8.43
CA LEU A 56 -51.46 -30.97 -7.88
C LEU A 56 -51.28 -31.75 -6.57
N THR A 57 -50.16 -31.59 -5.85
CA THR A 57 -49.97 -32.25 -4.55
C THR A 57 -49.74 -31.23 -3.44
N ALA A 58 -50.71 -31.15 -2.50
CA ALA A 58 -50.56 -30.34 -1.30
C ALA A 58 -49.32 -30.80 -0.49
N PRO A 59 -48.52 -29.88 0.05
CA PRO A 59 -47.31 -30.23 0.77
C PRO A 59 -47.68 -30.96 2.06
N LYS A 60 -47.30 -32.24 2.15
CA LYS A 60 -47.31 -32.97 3.43
C LYS A 60 -46.26 -32.32 4.34
N THR A 61 -46.70 -31.67 5.40
CA THR A 61 -45.86 -31.22 6.52
C THR A 61 -45.42 -32.43 7.34
N THR A 62 -44.55 -33.26 6.78
CA THR A 62 -43.68 -34.12 7.54
C THR A 62 -42.35 -33.40 7.68
N GLY A 63 -41.79 -33.35 8.90
CA GLY A 63 -40.51 -32.72 9.21
C GLY A 63 -39.34 -33.42 8.51
N GLU A 64 -39.28 -33.31 7.18
CA GLU A 64 -38.20 -33.81 6.35
C GLU A 64 -36.96 -32.96 6.64
N LEU A 65 -35.99 -33.55 7.34
CA LEU A 65 -34.64 -32.99 7.44
C LEU A 65 -34.10 -32.82 6.01
N PHE A 66 -33.96 -31.58 5.55
CA PHE A 66 -33.27 -31.30 4.30
C PHE A 66 -31.86 -31.89 4.37
N PRO A 67 -31.39 -32.61 3.33
CA PRO A 67 -30.03 -33.12 3.29
C PRO A 67 -29.07 -31.94 3.44
N THR A 68 -28.16 -32.00 4.41
CA THR A 68 -27.17 -30.94 4.62
C THR A 68 -25.99 -31.19 3.68
N LEU A 69 -25.71 -30.23 2.81
CA LEU A 69 -24.55 -30.27 1.93
C LEU A 69 -23.42 -29.44 2.57
N CYS A 70 -22.18 -29.92 2.44
CA CYS A 70 -21.00 -29.16 2.85
C CYS A 70 -20.27 -28.67 1.60
N ILE A 71 -20.03 -27.36 1.51
CA ILE A 71 -19.23 -26.76 0.45
C ILE A 71 -17.96 -26.14 1.02
N ASN A 72 -16.85 -26.25 0.28
CA ASN A 72 -15.61 -25.57 0.63
C ASN A 72 -15.75 -24.07 0.30
N VAL A 73 -15.51 -23.22 1.29
CA VAL A 73 -15.51 -21.76 1.14
C VAL A 73 -14.20 -21.17 1.68
N LYS A 74 -13.83 -19.99 1.17
CA LYS A 74 -12.78 -19.16 1.77
C LYS A 74 -13.44 -18.16 2.73
N ARG A 75 -13.10 -18.24 4.00
CA ARG A 75 -13.53 -17.30 5.04
C ARG A 75 -12.40 -16.34 5.35
N MET A 76 -12.70 -15.05 5.37
CA MET A 76 -11.78 -14.07 5.93
C MET A 76 -11.89 -14.11 7.45
N LEU A 77 -10.79 -14.43 8.12
CA LEU A 77 -10.71 -14.45 9.58
C LEU A 77 -10.52 -13.04 10.14
N ASN A 78 -9.62 -12.28 9.51
CA ASN A 78 -9.29 -10.95 9.95
C ASN A 78 -8.76 -10.10 8.78
N SER A 79 -8.92 -8.80 8.89
CA SER A 79 -8.42 -7.82 7.93
C SER A 79 -7.88 -6.60 8.67
N ALA A 80 -6.74 -6.09 8.24
CA ALA A 80 -6.16 -4.87 8.75
C ALA A 80 -5.68 -4.00 7.58
N ARG A 81 -5.90 -2.68 7.69
CA ARG A 81 -5.48 -1.71 6.68
C ARG A 81 -4.41 -0.80 7.26
N ARG A 82 -3.38 -0.51 6.48
CA ARG A 82 -2.36 0.49 6.79
C ARG A 82 -2.21 1.46 5.64
N GLU A 83 -2.03 2.72 5.97
CA GLU A 83 -1.79 3.80 5.02
C GLU A 83 -0.54 4.56 5.45
N ASP A 84 0.30 4.91 4.49
CA ASP A 84 1.49 5.75 4.69
C ASP A 84 1.68 6.68 3.49
N GLU A 85 2.41 7.77 3.69
CA GLU A 85 2.78 8.71 2.64
C GLU A 85 4.30 8.71 2.47
N ASN A 86 4.76 8.40 1.26
CA ASN A 86 6.17 8.36 0.93
C ASN A 86 6.56 9.60 0.11
N LEU A 87 7.49 10.39 0.66
CA LEU A 87 8.01 11.60 0.03
C LEU A 87 9.29 11.28 -0.73
N LEU A 88 9.22 11.37 -2.05
CA LEU A 88 10.30 11.07 -2.96
C LEU A 88 10.84 12.35 -3.60
N TRP A 89 12.14 12.57 -3.45
CA TRP A 89 12.83 13.73 -3.99
C TRP A 89 13.78 13.33 -5.12
N ARG A 90 13.71 14.06 -6.24
CA ARG A 90 14.63 13.89 -7.36
C ARG A 90 15.09 15.22 -7.90
N ARG A 91 16.39 15.40 -8.03
CA ARG A 91 16.95 16.54 -8.76
C ARG A 91 16.77 16.33 -10.26
N ILE A 92 16.22 17.36 -10.91
CA ILE A 92 16.02 17.42 -12.36
C ILE A 92 16.82 18.59 -12.90
N ASN A 93 17.48 18.36 -14.05
CA ASN A 93 18.23 19.39 -14.75
C ASN A 93 17.31 20.15 -15.71
N GLY A 94 17.65 21.41 -15.98
CA GLY A 94 16.88 22.28 -16.85
C GLY A 94 15.77 23.03 -16.13
N ASN A 95 14.82 23.57 -16.90
CA ASN A 95 13.75 24.41 -16.39
C ASN A 95 12.39 23.74 -16.61
N PRO A 96 11.99 22.79 -15.73
CA PRO A 96 10.73 22.08 -15.90
C PRO A 96 9.55 23.04 -15.68
N ALA A 97 8.55 22.96 -16.57
CA ALA A 97 7.41 23.87 -16.56
C ALA A 97 6.13 23.19 -16.08
N LYS A 98 5.81 22.00 -16.59
CA LYS A 98 4.53 21.32 -16.30
C LYS A 98 4.69 19.81 -16.22
N ILE A 99 4.07 19.23 -15.19
CA ILE A 99 3.94 17.79 -15.03
C ILE A 99 2.77 17.29 -15.87
N ILE A 100 2.99 16.24 -16.66
CA ILE A 100 2.00 15.64 -17.54
C ILE A 100 1.37 14.42 -16.87
N SER A 101 2.18 13.53 -16.30
CA SER A 101 1.68 12.33 -15.62
C SER A 101 2.64 11.83 -14.54
N CYS A 102 2.06 11.17 -13.55
CA CYS A 102 2.75 10.37 -12.53
C CYS A 102 2.15 8.98 -12.53
N SER A 103 2.98 7.96 -12.71
CA SER A 103 2.53 6.56 -12.72
C SER A 103 3.47 5.70 -11.90
N ILE A 104 2.92 4.65 -11.29
CA ILE A 104 3.68 3.68 -10.52
C ILE A 104 3.87 2.44 -11.37
N GLN A 105 5.11 1.98 -11.43
CA GLN A 105 5.54 0.84 -12.23
C GLN A 105 6.43 -0.08 -11.39
N ASN A 106 6.64 -1.30 -11.91
CA ASN A 106 7.55 -2.29 -11.33
C ASN A 106 7.29 -2.53 -9.84
N VAL A 107 6.01 -2.64 -9.46
CA VAL A 107 5.61 -2.94 -8.09
C VAL A 107 5.97 -4.38 -7.79
N SER A 108 6.75 -4.59 -6.74
CA SER A 108 6.94 -5.90 -6.13
C SER A 108 6.42 -5.90 -4.70
N LEU A 109 5.93 -7.05 -4.28
CA LEU A 109 5.42 -7.26 -2.94
C LEU A 109 5.79 -8.68 -2.50
N VAL A 110 6.41 -8.77 -1.34
CA VAL A 110 6.71 -10.02 -0.64
C VAL A 110 6.02 -9.96 0.71
N ASP A 111 5.21 -10.97 1.00
CA ASP A 111 4.59 -11.14 2.29
C ASP A 111 5.45 -12.03 3.20
N LYS A 112 5.42 -11.73 4.50
CA LYS A 112 5.96 -12.61 5.54
C LYS A 112 4.94 -12.72 6.65
N PHE A 113 4.74 -13.94 7.12
CA PHE A 113 3.86 -14.22 8.25
C PHE A 113 4.63 -14.97 9.32
N ILE A 114 4.88 -14.29 10.43
CA ILE A 114 5.80 -14.73 11.47
C ILE A 114 4.99 -15.02 12.73
N PRO A 115 4.78 -16.30 13.11
CA PRO A 115 4.14 -16.65 14.36
C PRO A 115 4.90 -16.08 15.56
N LEU A 116 4.16 -15.61 16.56
CA LEU A 116 4.70 -15.21 17.85
C LEU A 116 4.52 -16.36 18.84
N ASN A 117 5.61 -16.73 19.53
CA ASN A 117 5.67 -17.91 20.41
C ASN A 117 4.70 -17.87 21.61
N HIS A 118 4.03 -16.74 21.81
CA HIS A 118 3.12 -16.51 22.92
C HIS A 118 1.81 -15.93 22.37
N ASN A 119 0.69 -16.57 22.69
CA ASN A 119 -0.69 -16.10 22.46
C ASN A 119 -1.30 -16.31 21.07
N GLU A 120 -0.83 -17.29 20.30
CA GLU A 120 -1.38 -17.59 18.96
C GLU A 120 -1.36 -16.41 17.98
N GLN A 121 -0.58 -15.37 18.26
CA GLN A 121 -0.48 -14.19 17.41
C GLN A 121 0.52 -14.41 16.28
N ALA A 122 0.44 -13.56 15.26
CA ALA A 122 1.45 -13.49 14.22
C ALA A 122 1.66 -12.06 13.75
N ILE A 123 2.88 -11.76 13.33
CA ILE A 123 3.22 -10.52 12.62
C ILE A 123 3.10 -10.79 11.13
N ALA A 124 2.23 -10.04 10.47
CA ALA A 124 2.22 -9.94 9.02
C ALA A 124 3.07 -8.75 8.59
N VAL A 125 4.04 -8.99 7.71
CA VAL A 125 4.94 -7.97 7.18
C VAL A 125 4.80 -7.92 5.66
N ALA A 126 4.58 -6.72 5.13
CA ALA A 126 4.70 -6.42 3.72
C ALA A 126 6.08 -5.82 3.46
N ILE A 127 6.83 -6.40 2.52
CA ILE A 127 8.07 -5.85 2.00
C ILE A 127 7.82 -5.53 0.54
N TYR A 128 7.96 -4.27 0.14
CA TYR A 128 7.63 -3.85 -1.21
C TYR A 128 8.60 -2.81 -1.74
N HIS A 129 8.66 -2.71 -3.05
CA HIS A 129 9.34 -1.63 -3.77
C HIS A 129 8.57 -1.30 -5.03
N TYR A 130 8.72 -0.07 -5.51
CA TYR A 130 8.13 0.38 -6.76
C TYR A 130 8.96 1.51 -7.37
N THR A 131 8.76 1.74 -8.66
CA THR A 131 9.34 2.88 -9.38
C THR A 131 8.24 3.86 -9.73
N VAL A 132 8.44 5.14 -9.43
CA VAL A 132 7.59 6.21 -9.94
C VAL A 132 8.16 6.69 -11.26
N GLU A 133 7.37 6.61 -12.33
CA GLU A 133 7.67 7.21 -13.63
C GLU A 133 6.89 8.52 -13.80
N MET A 134 7.62 9.56 -14.19
CA MET A 134 7.14 10.93 -14.33
C MET A 134 7.39 11.45 -15.74
N LYS A 135 6.34 11.96 -16.37
CA LYS A 135 6.42 12.70 -17.64
C LYS A 135 6.20 14.17 -17.38
N TYR A 136 7.08 15.01 -17.91
CA TYR A 136 6.96 16.46 -17.78
C TYR A 136 7.45 17.16 -19.05
N VAL A 137 7.05 18.42 -19.21
CA VAL A 137 7.57 19.30 -20.26
C VAL A 137 8.37 20.42 -19.63
N ASP A 138 9.42 20.84 -20.32
CA ASP A 138 10.21 22.00 -19.94
C ASP A 138 9.61 23.30 -20.49
N SER A 139 10.26 24.44 -20.19
CA SER A 139 9.85 25.75 -20.70
C SER A 139 9.98 25.91 -22.21
N SER A 140 10.69 25.02 -22.90
CA SER A 140 10.78 24.99 -24.37
C SER A 140 9.69 24.13 -25.03
N GLY A 141 8.88 23.43 -24.22
CA GLY A 141 7.84 22.51 -24.69
C GLY A 141 8.36 21.09 -24.99
N GLN A 142 9.64 20.80 -24.71
CA GLN A 142 10.21 19.48 -24.90
C GLN A 142 9.76 18.52 -23.80
N LEU A 143 9.39 17.29 -24.19
CA LEU A 143 8.93 16.24 -23.27
C LEU A 143 10.11 15.44 -22.71
N TYR A 144 10.07 15.20 -21.41
CA TYR A 144 11.04 14.42 -20.66
C TYR A 144 10.38 13.33 -19.83
N LEU A 145 11.13 12.25 -19.63
CA LEU A 145 10.79 11.13 -18.77
C LEU A 145 11.83 11.03 -17.66
N THR A 146 11.40 10.90 -16.41
CA THR A 146 12.28 10.60 -15.28
C THR A 146 11.65 9.53 -14.40
N SER A 147 12.50 8.75 -13.73
CA SER A 147 12.08 7.75 -12.75
C SER A 147 12.66 8.02 -11.37
N ILE A 148 11.94 7.60 -10.33
CA ILE A 148 12.37 7.65 -8.93
C ILE A 148 12.06 6.30 -8.29
N ASP A 149 13.08 5.65 -7.74
CA ASP A 149 12.93 4.41 -6.97
C ASP A 149 12.41 4.75 -5.56
N SER A 150 11.41 4.00 -5.08
CA SER A 150 10.90 4.14 -3.71
C SER A 150 11.91 3.68 -2.65
N GLY A 151 12.90 2.89 -3.05
CA GLY A 151 13.68 2.04 -2.15
C GLY A 151 12.82 0.90 -1.59
N THR A 152 13.42 0.08 -0.73
CA THR A 152 12.68 -0.98 -0.04
C THR A 152 11.85 -0.39 1.10
N ARG A 153 10.56 -0.73 1.11
CA ARG A 153 9.56 -0.24 2.05
C ARG A 153 9.00 -1.40 2.88
N TYR A 154 8.55 -1.08 4.09
CA TYR A 154 8.10 -2.06 5.06
C TYR A 154 6.87 -1.56 5.80
N GLN A 155 5.82 -2.39 5.86
CA GLN A 155 4.70 -2.17 6.77
C GLN A 155 4.34 -3.47 7.47
N ARG A 156 3.79 -3.37 8.68
CA ARG A 156 3.44 -4.54 9.48
C ARG A 156 2.16 -4.35 10.28
N VAL A 157 1.49 -5.48 10.54
CA VAL A 157 0.33 -5.57 11.44
C VAL A 157 0.47 -6.83 12.31
N ILE A 158 -0.15 -6.81 13.49
CA ILE A 158 -0.23 -7.97 14.37
C ILE A 158 -1.63 -8.55 14.21
N PHE A 159 -1.71 -9.85 13.90
CA PHE A 159 -2.95 -10.60 13.89
C PHE A 159 -3.11 -11.41 15.19
N PRO A 160 -4.35 -11.55 15.68
CA PRO A 160 -4.68 -12.37 16.85
C PRO A 160 -4.70 -13.87 16.54
N SER A 161 -4.22 -14.29 15.36
CA SER A 161 -4.13 -15.69 14.93
C SER A 161 -2.98 -15.86 13.94
N TYR A 162 -2.24 -16.96 14.04
CA TYR A 162 -1.29 -17.44 13.02
C TYR A 162 -1.89 -18.53 12.11
N THR A 163 -3.13 -18.94 12.34
CA THR A 163 -3.79 -20.01 11.58
C THR A 163 -4.52 -19.44 10.39
N GLY A 164 -3.90 -19.52 9.22
CA GLY A 164 -4.49 -19.05 7.96
C GLY A 164 -3.45 -18.74 6.90
N GLN A 165 -3.94 -18.39 5.72
CA GLN A 165 -3.14 -17.88 4.62
C GLN A 165 -3.21 -16.36 4.60
N LEU A 166 -2.07 -15.71 4.77
CA LEU A 166 -1.94 -14.28 4.60
C LEU A 166 -2.07 -13.91 3.11
N GLN A 167 -2.83 -12.86 2.82
CA GLN A 167 -2.88 -12.21 1.52
C GLN A 167 -2.74 -10.71 1.75
N ILE A 168 -1.73 -10.11 1.12
CA ILE A 168 -1.51 -8.67 1.17
C ILE A 168 -1.83 -8.07 -0.19
N ASN A 169 -2.67 -7.03 -0.21
CA ASN A 169 -2.91 -6.21 -1.40
C ASN A 169 -2.28 -4.83 -1.19
N LEU A 170 -1.40 -4.43 -2.10
CA LEU A 170 -0.80 -3.10 -2.14
C LEU A 170 -1.47 -2.26 -3.22
N GLU A 171 -1.96 -1.10 -2.83
CA GLU A 171 -2.36 -0.03 -3.73
C GLU A 171 -1.42 1.16 -3.50
N SER A 172 -0.93 1.75 -4.58
CA SER A 172 -0.04 2.90 -4.49
C SER A 172 -0.44 3.92 -5.54
N ASN A 173 -0.60 5.18 -5.13
CA ASN A 173 -1.08 6.25 -6.00
C ASN A 173 -0.25 7.51 -5.77
N CYS A 174 0.14 8.20 -6.85
CA CYS A 174 0.70 9.53 -6.73
C CYS A 174 -0.41 10.51 -6.31
N ILE A 175 -0.27 11.14 -5.15
CA ILE A 175 -1.27 12.09 -4.64
C ILE A 175 -0.82 13.54 -4.76
N PHE A 176 0.48 13.79 -4.87
CA PHE A 176 1.02 15.13 -5.06
C PHE A 176 2.33 15.10 -5.83
N THR A 177 2.52 16.06 -6.74
CA THR A 177 3.77 16.22 -7.48
C THR A 177 4.05 17.70 -7.73
N LYS A 178 5.26 18.18 -7.43
CA LYS A 178 5.62 19.59 -7.63
C LYS A 178 7.11 19.81 -7.86
N PHE A 179 7.43 20.77 -8.74
CA PHE A 179 8.78 21.29 -8.88
C PHE A 179 9.04 22.42 -7.87
N TYR A 180 10.20 22.34 -7.22
CA TYR A 180 10.74 23.38 -6.35
C TYR A 180 12.05 23.89 -6.95
N PRO A 181 12.29 25.21 -6.96
CA PRO A 181 13.57 25.73 -7.42
C PRO A 181 14.71 25.23 -6.50
N LEU A 182 15.89 24.98 -7.08
CA LEU A 182 17.05 24.51 -6.32
C LEU A 182 17.49 25.46 -5.19
N SER A 183 17.08 26.73 -5.25
CA SER A 183 17.31 27.73 -4.21
C SER A 183 16.54 27.47 -2.90
N MET A 184 15.53 26.58 -2.89
CA MET A 184 14.75 26.21 -1.69
C MET A 184 15.28 24.95 -0.97
N ALA A 185 16.52 24.51 -1.25
CA ALA A 185 17.11 23.28 -0.70
C ALA A 185 17.45 23.30 0.81
N SER A 186 16.85 24.21 1.60
CA SER A 186 17.10 24.38 3.03
C SER A 186 15.92 23.99 3.95
N TYR A 187 14.88 23.31 3.46
CA TYR A 187 13.89 22.71 4.36
C TYR A 187 14.43 21.39 4.95
N PRO A 188 14.55 21.29 6.28
CA PRO A 188 15.12 20.11 6.92
C PRO A 188 14.20 18.90 6.77
N LEU A 189 14.82 17.74 6.65
CA LEU A 189 14.28 16.38 6.76
C LEU A 189 13.68 16.09 8.16
N SER A 190 12.90 17.00 8.75
CA SER A 190 12.30 16.85 10.08
C SER A 190 10.79 16.66 10.01
N MET A 191 10.34 15.60 9.34
CA MET A 191 9.01 15.01 9.59
C MET A 191 9.06 13.47 9.61
N THR A 192 10.18 12.90 10.06
CA THR A 192 10.27 11.48 10.41
C THR A 192 10.29 11.30 11.92
N SER A 193 9.18 11.61 12.58
CA SER A 193 8.84 11.04 13.90
C SER A 193 7.40 11.39 14.30
N LYS A 194 6.42 10.70 13.71
CA LYS A 194 5.22 10.33 14.45
C LYS A 194 5.12 8.81 14.45
N LEU A 195 5.97 8.22 15.29
CA LEU A 195 5.76 6.88 15.80
C LEU A 195 4.72 6.98 16.91
N GLU A 196 3.49 7.36 16.55
CA GLU A 196 2.35 7.26 17.46
C GLU A 196 1.85 5.82 17.37
N PHE A 197 2.07 5.06 18.44
CA PHE A 197 1.40 3.80 18.73
C PHE A 197 -0.12 4.06 18.75
N ALA A 198 -0.76 4.03 17.58
CA ALA A 198 -2.20 3.96 17.48
C ALA A 198 -2.61 2.50 17.69
N THR A 199 -2.83 2.15 18.95
CA THR A 199 -3.66 1.02 19.36
C THR A 199 -5.13 1.38 19.16
N ASP A 200 -5.58 1.48 17.91
CA ASP A 200 -7.01 1.58 17.61
C ASP A 200 -7.56 0.18 17.31
N PHE A 201 -8.00 -0.48 18.37
CA PHE A 201 -8.91 -1.62 18.28
C PHE A 201 -10.29 -1.10 17.90
N SER A 202 -10.61 -1.11 16.60
CA SER A 202 -12.01 -1.15 16.20
C SER A 202 -12.51 -2.60 16.29
N PRO A 203 -13.60 -2.89 17.03
CA PRO A 203 -14.17 -4.22 17.07
C PRO A 203 -14.71 -4.62 15.68
N PRO A 204 -14.64 -5.91 15.30
CA PRO A 204 -15.10 -6.36 13.99
C PRO A 204 -16.61 -6.16 13.84
N GLN A 205 -17.01 -5.38 12.83
CA GLN A 205 -18.39 -5.36 12.35
C GLN A 205 -18.75 -6.70 11.67
N PRO A 206 -20.03 -7.12 11.70
CA PRO A 206 -20.44 -8.45 11.28
C PRO A 206 -20.15 -8.73 9.79
N THR A 207 -19.53 -9.88 9.57
CA THR A 207 -19.09 -10.49 8.32
C THR A 207 -20.17 -10.45 7.21
N ARG A 208 -19.90 -9.73 6.11
CA ARG A 208 -20.60 -9.99 4.82
C ARG A 208 -19.90 -11.15 4.12
N VAL A 209 -20.61 -12.25 3.96
CA VAL A 209 -20.18 -13.40 3.16
C VAL A 209 -20.42 -13.07 1.68
N TRP A 210 -19.35 -13.01 0.90
CA TRP A 210 -19.46 -12.90 -0.56
C TRP A 210 -19.44 -14.31 -1.17
N LEU A 211 -20.59 -14.77 -1.67
CA LEU A 211 -20.68 -15.97 -2.49
C LEU A 211 -20.46 -15.55 -3.95
N ARG A 212 -19.34 -15.96 -4.55
CA ARG A 212 -19.22 -16.02 -6.02
C ARG A 212 -19.73 -17.37 -6.47
N SER A 213 -20.87 -17.40 -7.16
CA SER A 213 -21.32 -18.59 -7.88
C SER A 213 -20.50 -18.72 -9.16
N SER A 214 -19.72 -19.78 -9.26
CA SER A 214 -19.22 -20.28 -10.54
C SER A 214 -20.16 -21.40 -10.98
N ALA A 215 -21.04 -21.08 -11.93
CA ALA A 215 -21.83 -22.08 -12.64
C ALA A 215 -20.88 -22.87 -13.56
N ILE A 216 -20.66 -24.14 -13.24
CA ILE A 216 -20.05 -25.09 -14.16
C ILE A 216 -21.21 -25.67 -14.97
N LYS A 217 -21.14 -25.51 -16.30
CA LYS A 217 -22.07 -26.11 -17.27
C LYS A 217 -21.89 -27.61 -17.34
#